data_AF-W9VQD6-F1
#
_entry.id   AF-W9VQD6-F1
#
_cell.length_a   1.000
_cell.length_b   1.000
_cell.length_c   1.000
_cell.angle_alpha   90.00
_cell.angle_beta   90.00
_cell.angle_gamma   90.00
#
_symmetry.space_group_name_H-M   'P 1'
#
loop_
_entity.id
_entity.type
_entity.pdbx_description
1 polymer ?
#
loop_
_entity_poly.entity_id
_entity_poly.type
_entity_poly.pdbx_seq_one_letter_code
_entity_poly.pdbx_strand_id
1 'polypeptide(L)'
;VSVVSRKSTTRKLPGGVAQLKTDYSRDSLVAVHSGQDVVISTIAWRAFMHQIRLVDAVIKVGVKRFIPSEFWSNTSNEVGLSLVFYCDQKNKVRQQFGQQKRSNRMDRDLQQAFSL
;
A
#
# COMPACT_ATOMS: atom_id res chain seq x y z
N VAL A 1 13.90 3.90 -9.64
CA VAL A 1 13.43 3.62 -8.25
C VAL A 1 13.24 4.95 -7.53
N SER A 2 12.16 5.10 -6.76
CA SER A 2 11.85 6.32 -6.02
C SER A 2 11.55 6.03 -4.55
N VAL A 3 11.89 6.97 -3.67
CA VAL A 3 11.58 6.95 -2.23
C VAL A 3 10.61 8.07 -1.91
N VAL A 4 9.48 7.72 -1.30
CA VAL A 4 8.51 8.69 -0.78
C VAL A 4 8.90 9.08 0.65
N SER A 5 8.91 10.37 0.95
CA SER A 5 9.22 10.90 2.29
C SER A 5 8.35 12.11 2.66
N ARG A 6 8.30 12.45 3.95
CA ARG A 6 7.60 13.67 4.41
C ARG A 6 8.24 14.90 3.76
N LYS A 7 7.44 15.93 3.48
CA LYS A 7 7.93 17.26 3.06
C LYS A 7 9.06 17.79 3.96
N SER A 8 8.97 17.56 5.27
CA SER A 8 9.98 17.97 6.26
C SER A 8 11.25 17.12 6.32
N THR A 9 11.37 16.03 5.54
CA THR A 9 12.56 15.16 5.57
C THR A 9 13.73 15.83 4.87
N THR A 10 14.84 16.01 5.58
CA THR A 10 16.10 16.60 5.07
C THR A 10 17.14 15.55 4.66
N ARG A 11 16.86 14.26 4.87
CA ARG A 11 17.79 13.16 4.56
C ARG A 11 18.04 13.07 3.06
N LYS A 12 19.32 13.15 2.67
CA LYS A 12 19.80 12.92 1.30
C LYS A 12 19.83 11.43 0.98
N LEU A 13 19.51 11.09 -0.26
CA LEU A 13 19.55 9.71 -0.77
C LEU A 13 20.82 9.48 -1.59
N PRO A 14 21.28 8.23 -1.74
CA PRO A 14 22.32 7.88 -2.70
C PRO A 14 21.95 8.29 -4.13
N GLY A 15 22.96 8.48 -4.99
CA GLY A 15 22.77 8.82 -6.40
C GLY A 15 21.89 7.81 -7.13
N GLY A 16 21.08 8.28 -8.10
CA GLY A 16 20.20 7.43 -8.91
C GLY A 16 18.84 7.10 -8.28
N VAL A 17 18.53 7.62 -7.07
CA VAL A 17 17.22 7.44 -6.41
C VAL A 17 16.48 8.76 -6.33
N ALA A 18 15.30 8.81 -6.97
CA ALA A 18 14.43 9.98 -6.88
C ALA A 18 13.78 10.08 -5.49
N GLN A 19 13.76 11.27 -4.89
CA GLN A 19 13.05 11.52 -3.63
C GLN A 19 11.74 12.26 -3.90
N LEU A 20 10.62 11.58 -3.70
CA LEU A 20 9.29 12.15 -3.81
C LEU A 20 8.82 12.64 -2.43
N LYS A 21 8.23 13.83 -2.37
CA LYS A 21 7.76 14.45 -1.13
C LYS A 21 6.25 14.41 -1.05
N THR A 22 5.72 14.05 0.12
CA THR A 22 4.29 13.97 0.37
C THR A 22 3.94 14.54 1.75
N ASP A 23 2.74 15.08 1.89
CA ASP A 23 2.12 15.38 3.20
C ASP A 23 1.13 14.30 3.64
N TYR A 24 1.04 13.20 2.88
CA TYR A 24 0.12 12.08 3.12
C TYR A 24 -1.38 12.44 3.04
N SER A 25 -1.71 13.56 2.40
CA SER A 25 -3.07 13.81 1.90
C SER A 25 -3.40 12.84 0.78
N ARG A 26 -4.70 12.68 0.48
CA ARG A 26 -5.15 11.78 -0.59
C ARG A 26 -4.54 12.18 -1.95
N ASP A 27 -4.57 13.46 -2.27
CA ASP A 27 -4.09 13.96 -3.57
C ASP A 27 -2.57 13.87 -3.68
N SER A 28 -1.84 14.15 -2.61
CA SER A 28 -0.38 14.00 -2.63
C SER A 28 0.03 12.53 -2.77
N LEU A 29 -0.71 11.59 -2.16
CA LEU A 29 -0.46 10.16 -2.32
C LEU A 29 -0.75 9.68 -3.74
N VAL A 30 -1.84 10.14 -4.35
CA VAL A 30 -2.13 9.86 -5.77
C VAL A 30 -1.00 10.37 -6.65
N ALA A 31 -0.61 11.64 -6.49
CA ALA A 31 0.42 12.27 -7.32
C ALA A 31 1.78 11.56 -7.25
N VAL A 32 2.25 11.20 -6.05
CA VAL A 32 3.58 10.55 -5.89
C VAL A 32 3.61 9.07 -6.30
N HIS A 33 2.46 8.43 -6.46
CA HIS A 33 2.37 7.02 -6.85
C HIS A 33 1.95 6.81 -8.31
N SER A 34 1.54 7.86 -9.03
CA SER A 34 1.26 7.81 -10.46
C SER A 34 2.45 7.29 -11.27
N GLY A 35 2.18 6.37 -12.20
CA GLY A 35 3.20 5.78 -13.08
C GLY A 35 4.09 4.72 -12.43
N GLN A 36 3.85 4.33 -11.17
CA GLN A 36 4.59 3.25 -10.51
C GLN A 36 3.90 1.90 -10.72
N ASP A 37 4.66 0.87 -11.12
CA ASP A 37 4.14 -0.49 -11.23
C ASP A 37 4.04 -1.20 -9.88
N VAL A 38 4.98 -0.90 -8.97
CA VAL A 38 5.12 -1.58 -7.68
C VAL A 38 5.34 -0.57 -6.58
N VAL A 39 4.61 -0.73 -5.46
CA VAL A 39 4.79 0.06 -4.25
C VAL A 39 5.08 -0.85 -3.07
N ILE A 40 6.12 -0.53 -2.31
CA ILE A 40 6.53 -1.23 -1.09
C ILE A 40 6.36 -0.26 0.08
N SER A 41 5.51 -0.59 1.04
CA SER A 41 5.30 0.22 2.23
C SER A 41 6.28 -0.19 3.33
N THR A 42 7.16 0.74 3.74
CA THR A 42 8.13 0.55 4.83
C THR A 42 7.83 1.42 6.04
N ILE A 43 6.57 1.83 6.20
CA ILE A 43 6.15 2.70 7.31
C ILE A 43 6.24 1.97 8.66
N ALA A 44 6.54 2.72 9.71
CA ALA A 44 6.58 2.21 11.07
C ALA A 44 5.18 1.93 11.65
N TRP A 45 5.12 1.16 12.72
CA TRP A 45 3.87 0.72 13.36
C TRP A 45 2.91 1.85 13.72
N ARG A 46 3.44 3.00 14.13
CA ARG A 46 2.65 4.21 14.46
C ARG A 46 1.83 4.73 13.28
N ALA A 47 2.11 4.29 12.06
CA ALA A 47 1.46 4.74 10.84
C ALA A 47 0.61 3.66 10.15
N PHE A 48 0.38 2.51 10.76
CA PHE A 48 -0.39 1.43 10.11
C PHE A 48 -1.81 1.84 9.71
N MET A 49 -2.51 2.62 10.54
CA MET A 49 -3.84 3.16 10.16
C MET A 49 -3.79 4.10 8.95
N HIS A 50 -2.65 4.75 8.69
CA HIS A 50 -2.47 5.58 7.49
C HIS A 50 -2.20 4.74 6.23
N GLN A 51 -1.85 3.45 6.38
CA GLN A 51 -1.62 2.55 5.25
C GLN A 51 -2.91 2.31 4.45
N ILE A 52 -4.09 2.42 5.07
CA ILE A 52 -5.40 2.33 4.39
C ILE A 52 -5.51 3.39 3.28
N ARG A 53 -5.18 4.65 3.59
CA ARG A 53 -5.23 5.74 2.58
C ARG A 53 -4.20 5.55 1.48
N LEU A 54 -3.03 5.01 1.82
CA LEU A 54 -2.00 4.66 0.85
C LEU A 54 -2.53 3.59 -0.11
N VAL A 55 -3.20 2.55 0.41
CA VAL A 55 -3.83 1.50 -0.39
C VAL A 55 -4.85 2.09 -1.37
N ASP A 56 -5.74 2.97 -0.91
CA ASP A 56 -6.72 3.62 -1.78
C ASP A 56 -6.06 4.41 -2.92
N ALA A 57 -5.00 5.16 -2.60
CA ALA A 57 -4.27 5.96 -3.58
C ALA A 57 -3.56 5.10 -4.64
N VAL A 58 -2.90 4.02 -4.23
CA VAL A 58 -2.20 3.13 -5.17
C VAL A 58 -3.16 2.33 -6.05
N ILE A 59 -4.34 1.97 -5.53
CA ILE A 59 -5.42 1.37 -6.33
C ILE A 59 -5.89 2.37 -7.39
N LYS A 60 -6.15 3.62 -6.99
CA LYS A 60 -6.66 4.67 -7.88
C LYS A 60 -5.73 4.95 -9.07
N VAL A 61 -4.42 4.87 -8.89
CA VAL A 61 -3.43 5.11 -9.96
C VAL A 61 -3.00 3.84 -10.70
N GLY A 62 -3.62 2.69 -10.41
CA GLY A 62 -3.41 1.45 -11.17
C GLY A 62 -2.11 0.72 -10.85
N VAL A 63 -1.57 0.84 -9.63
CA VAL A 63 -0.38 0.08 -9.21
C VAL A 63 -0.64 -1.42 -9.31
N LYS A 64 0.22 -2.14 -10.02
CA LYS A 64 0.06 -3.59 -10.29
C LYS A 64 0.31 -4.46 -9.05
N ARG A 65 1.23 -4.02 -8.17
CA ARG A 65 1.58 -4.76 -6.94
C ARG A 65 1.86 -3.81 -5.77
N PHE A 66 1.15 -4.04 -4.66
CA PHE A 66 1.41 -3.41 -3.38
C PHE A 66 1.96 -4.43 -2.39
N ILE A 67 3.06 -4.11 -1.71
CA ILE A 67 3.64 -4.89 -0.62
C ILE A 67 3.45 -4.09 0.69
N PRO A 68 2.61 -4.55 1.63
CA PRO A 68 2.35 -3.84 2.88
C PRO A 68 3.54 -3.90 3.85
N SER A 69 3.48 -3.10 4.92
CA SER A 69 4.52 -3.07 5.97
C SER A 69 4.37 -4.24 6.96
N GLU A 70 4.63 -5.45 6.47
CA GLU A 70 4.45 -6.72 7.20
C GLU A 70 5.75 -7.54 7.38
N PHE A 71 6.91 -6.89 7.42
CA PHE A 71 8.23 -7.54 7.54
C PHE A 71 8.56 -8.07 8.96
N TRP A 72 7.56 -8.56 9.70
CA TRP A 72 7.66 -9.01 11.09
C TRP A 72 6.92 -10.34 11.28
N SER A 73 6.35 -10.59 12.45
CA SER A 73 5.60 -11.79 12.80
C SER A 73 4.46 -12.09 11.84
N ASN A 74 4.19 -13.39 11.60
CA ASN A 74 3.11 -13.86 10.74
C ASN A 74 1.74 -13.44 11.32
N THR A 75 1.10 -12.46 10.69
CA THR A 75 -0.23 -11.94 11.06
C THR A 75 -1.37 -12.90 10.72
N SER A 76 -1.08 -14.02 10.04
CA SER A 76 -2.03 -15.09 9.73
C SER A 76 -2.21 -16.12 10.86
N ASN A 77 -1.38 -16.06 11.91
CA ASN A 77 -1.50 -16.95 13.06
C ASN A 77 -2.39 -16.28 14.13
N GLU A 78 -3.49 -16.94 14.49
CA GLU A 78 -4.44 -16.46 15.51
C GLU A 78 -3.78 -16.23 16.87
N VAL A 79 -2.80 -17.05 17.24
CA VAL A 79 -2.02 -16.85 18.47
C VAL A 79 -1.14 -15.60 18.36
N GLY A 80 -0.62 -15.31 17.17
CA GLY A 80 0.16 -14.08 16.92
C GLY A 80 -0.68 -12.81 16.94
N LEU A 81 -1.98 -12.91 16.66
CA LEU A 81 -2.92 -11.78 16.69
C LEU A 81 -3.26 -11.35 18.11
N SER A 82 -3.39 -12.29 19.04
CA SER A 82 -3.75 -12.01 20.44
C SER A 82 -2.59 -11.49 21.29
N LEU A 83 -1.34 -11.77 20.90
CA LEU A 83 -0.14 -11.41 21.68
C LEU A 83 0.36 -9.98 21.40
N VAL A 84 0.03 -9.41 20.25
CA VAL A 84 0.67 -8.17 19.77
C VAL A 84 -0.40 -7.19 19.28
N PHE A 85 -0.60 -6.11 20.03
CA PHE A 85 -1.70 -5.14 19.84
C PHE A 85 -1.78 -4.50 18.45
N TYR A 86 -0.71 -4.51 17.65
CA TYR A 86 -0.72 -3.97 16.29
C TYR A 86 -0.98 -5.03 15.20
N CYS A 87 -1.09 -6.31 15.53
CA CYS A 87 -1.34 -7.36 14.54
C CYS A 87 -2.77 -7.29 13.96
N ASP A 88 -3.78 -6.91 14.76
CA ASP A 88 -5.16 -6.67 14.26
C ASP A 88 -5.20 -5.55 13.21
N GLN A 89 -4.43 -4.48 13.44
CA GLN A 89 -4.32 -3.36 12.52
C GLN A 89 -3.78 -3.77 11.15
N LYS A 90 -2.82 -4.71 11.12
CA LYS A 90 -2.23 -5.22 9.88
C LYS A 90 -3.18 -6.12 9.09
N ASN A 91 -3.97 -6.95 9.78
CA ASN A 91 -4.95 -7.83 9.13
C ASN A 91 -5.97 -7.07 8.27
N LYS A 92 -6.43 -5.90 8.73
CA LYS A 92 -7.39 -5.07 7.99
C LYS A 92 -6.84 -4.60 6.65
N VAL A 93 -5.57 -4.18 6.61
CA VAL A 93 -4.90 -3.73 5.36
C VAL A 93 -4.81 -4.88 4.35
N ARG A 94 -4.46 -6.09 4.81
CA ARG A 94 -4.35 -7.27 3.95
C ARG A 94 -5.69 -7.67 3.34
N GLN A 95 -6.76 -7.63 4.13
CA GLN A 95 -8.11 -7.94 3.66
C GLN A 95 -8.58 -6.95 2.59
N GLN A 96 -8.36 -5.65 2.78
CA GLN A 96 -8.80 -4.61 1.85
C GLN A 96 -8.15 -4.74 0.46
N PHE A 97 -6.82 -4.88 0.39
CA PHE A 97 -6.13 -5.03 -0.90
C PHE A 97 -6.42 -6.40 -1.56
N GLY A 98 -6.60 -7.44 -0.76
CA GLY A 98 -7.00 -8.77 -1.25
C GLY A 98 -8.41 -8.81 -1.84
N GLN A 99 -9.37 -8.14 -1.21
CA GLN A 99 -10.74 -8.01 -1.70
C GLN A 99 -10.79 -7.22 -3.02
N GLN A 100 -10.05 -6.10 -3.12
CA GLN A 100 -9.98 -5.32 -4.36
C GLN A 100 -9.49 -6.16 -5.55
N LYS A 101 -8.45 -6.99 -5.35
CA LYS A 101 -7.95 -7.88 -6.42
C LYS A 101 -8.97 -8.91 -6.87
N ARG A 102 -9.83 -9.40 -5.97
CA ARG A 102 -10.91 -10.35 -6.30
C ARG A 102 -12.02 -9.65 -7.09
N SER A 103 -12.43 -8.45 -6.68
CA SER A 103 -13.42 -7.63 -7.41
C SER A 103 -12.94 -7.31 -8.83
N ASN A 104 -11.73 -6.75 -8.98
CA ASN A 104 -11.19 -6.41 -10.31
C ASN A 104 -10.96 -7.63 -11.21
N ARG A 105 -10.77 -8.83 -10.64
CA ARG A 105 -10.71 -10.08 -11.43
C ARG A 105 -12.11 -10.45 -11.92
N MET A 106 -13.10 -10.48 -11.03
CA MET A 106 -14.49 -10.78 -11.39
C MET A 106 -15.04 -9.80 -12.44
N ASP A 107 -14.78 -8.50 -12.30
CA ASP A 107 -15.26 -7.50 -13.27
C ASP A 107 -14.67 -7.71 -14.67
N ARG A 108 -13.39 -8.12 -14.77
CA ARG A 108 -12.77 -8.47 -16.07
C ARG A 108 -13.33 -9.75 -16.64
N ASP A 109 -13.50 -10.77 -15.81
CA ASP A 109 -14.08 -12.05 -16.25
C ASP A 109 -15.51 -11.84 -16.76
N LEU A 110 -16.30 -10.99 -16.10
CA LEU A 110 -17.65 -10.60 -16.54
C LEU A 110 -17.60 -9.79 -17.84
N GLN A 111 -16.75 -8.77 -17.95
CA GLN A 111 -16.61 -7.98 -19.18
C GLN A 111 -16.23 -8.85 -20.38
N GLN A 112 -15.38 -9.86 -20.17
CA GLN A 112 -14.96 -10.79 -21.21
C GLN A 112 -16.04 -11.85 -21.54
N ALA A 113 -16.86 -12.24 -20.57
CA ALA A 113 -17.98 -13.15 -20.78
C ALA A 113 -19.15 -12.51 -21.56
N PHE A 114 -19.36 -11.19 -21.40
CA PHE A 114 -20.42 -10.44 -22.08
C PHE A 114 -19.98 -9.74 -23.38
N SER A 115 -18.74 -9.94 -23.82
CA SER A 115 -18.21 -9.42 -25.09
C SER A 115 -18.19 -10.44 -26.25
N LEU A 116 -18.82 -11.61 -26.06
CA LEU A 116 -19.04 -12.66 -27.07
C LEU A 116 -20.52 -12.67 -27.49
#